data_AF-A0A813W854-F1
#
_entry.id   AF-A0A813W854-F1
#
_cell.length_a   1.000
_cell.length_b   1.000
_cell.length_c   1.000
_cell.angle_alpha   90.00
_cell.angle_beta   90.00
_cell.angle_gamma   90.00
#
_symmetry.space_group_name_H-M   'P 1'
#
loop_
_entity.id
_entity.type
_entity.pdbx_description
1 polymer ?
#
loop_
_entity_poly.entity_id
_entity_poly.type
_entity_poly.pdbx_seq_one_letter_code
_entity_poly.pdbx_strand_id
1 'polypeptide(L)'
;MFLLNLPINIKEQAAIERRRSEEKKRLSRIFNVKYRTIGIDKASLDEQVKERQYMKNLEKQRNDAFDREMINNDFKKILLEQEELFQKRQYAQELNNYRQLYQKPEHAKEWDLNDPNRLKQLTPIRINDNDSRLGPSSGQIFVGEDLQASRRKKLQQEQLKNDFNLQIINKTKKNREEYLANLLYDYKQMELYERSNKFQQIENECHRAIELATRNYNEILAHEARIRAHEQKTRQTEEQLAEIANTAFSDMLTENSKNLLDARSHIIVDRWKGMSQDQLDDIRHQQLIQISECQKIKNNEKCFDETWKQYLNAIAKQGTIIEQQIEEDKRQYNHCLANENKNLAKIQREREDYLNTILYRSAPTAAFYQQFNSTSR
;
A
#
# COMPACT_ATOMS: atom_id res chain seq x y z
N MET A 1 170.31 -65.35 -169.14
CA MET A 1 170.65 -64.46 -168.00
C MET A 1 169.43 -63.58 -167.77
N PHE A 2 168.82 -63.43 -166.60
CA PHE A 2 169.38 -63.13 -165.29
C PHE A 2 168.39 -63.55 -164.18
N LEU A 3 168.89 -64.06 -163.06
CA LEU A 3 168.13 -64.21 -161.81
C LEU A 3 167.90 -62.82 -161.20
N LEU A 4 166.65 -62.42 -161.01
CA LEU A 4 166.25 -61.16 -160.38
C LEU A 4 165.91 -61.41 -158.90
N ASN A 5 166.79 -61.03 -157.98
CA ASN A 5 166.57 -61.11 -156.54
C ASN A 5 165.82 -59.86 -156.04
N LEU A 6 164.51 -59.97 -155.87
CA LEU A 6 163.67 -58.97 -155.20
C LEU A 6 163.67 -59.20 -153.67
N PRO A 7 163.68 -58.14 -152.84
CA PRO A 7 163.73 -58.27 -151.39
C PRO A 7 162.43 -58.88 -150.86
N ILE A 8 162.59 -59.99 -150.14
CA ILE A 8 161.52 -60.79 -149.57
C ILE A 8 160.84 -60.01 -148.43
N ASN A 9 159.53 -59.76 -148.56
CA ASN A 9 158.74 -59.07 -147.56
C ASN A 9 158.47 -60.01 -146.37
N ILE A 10 159.28 -59.89 -145.32
CA ILE A 10 159.30 -60.76 -144.12
C ILE A 10 157.91 -60.86 -143.46
N LYS A 11 157.09 -59.80 -143.54
CA LYS A 11 155.70 -59.80 -143.04
C LYS A 11 154.79 -60.75 -143.81
N GLU A 12 154.93 -60.84 -145.13
CA GLU A 12 154.11 -61.74 -145.95
C GLU A 12 154.48 -63.20 -145.71
N GLN A 13 155.77 -63.53 -145.61
CA GLN A 13 156.20 -64.89 -145.26
C GLN A 13 155.72 -65.31 -143.87
N ALA A 14 155.86 -64.45 -142.86
CA ALA A 14 155.34 -64.73 -141.52
C ALA A 14 153.81 -64.92 -141.52
N ALA A 15 153.07 -64.13 -142.30
CA ALA A 15 151.62 -64.29 -142.45
C ALA A 15 151.21 -65.56 -143.20
N ILE A 16 152.01 -66.00 -144.19
CA ILE A 16 151.80 -67.25 -144.92
C ILE A 16 152.14 -68.45 -144.05
N GLU A 17 153.24 -68.43 -143.30
CA GLU A 17 153.59 -69.50 -142.36
C GLU A 17 152.60 -69.58 -141.20
N ARG A 18 152.12 -68.44 -140.70
CA ARG A 18 151.02 -68.39 -139.73
C ARG A 18 149.77 -69.04 -140.30
N ARG A 19 149.34 -68.66 -141.52
CA ARG A 19 148.22 -69.32 -142.21
C ARG A 19 148.43 -70.81 -142.40
N ARG A 20 149.59 -71.25 -142.89
CA ARG A 20 149.92 -72.69 -143.05
C ARG A 20 149.93 -73.44 -141.72
N SER A 21 150.46 -72.84 -140.66
CA SER A 21 150.50 -73.46 -139.33
C SER A 21 149.11 -73.54 -138.69
N GLU A 22 148.28 -72.50 -138.84
CA GLU A 22 146.87 -72.49 -138.44
C GLU A 22 146.05 -73.51 -139.26
N GLU A 23 146.31 -73.61 -140.55
CA GLU A 23 145.66 -74.56 -141.46
C GLU A 23 146.08 -76.00 -141.15
N LYS A 24 147.37 -76.27 -140.83
CA LYS A 24 147.81 -77.57 -140.29
C LYS A 24 147.14 -77.90 -138.95
N LYS A 25 147.06 -76.93 -138.02
CA LYS A 25 146.34 -77.10 -136.73
C LYS A 25 144.84 -77.31 -136.92
N ARG A 26 144.25 -76.77 -138.00
CA ARG A 26 142.85 -76.96 -138.36
C ARG A 26 142.62 -78.32 -139.00
N LEU A 27 143.46 -78.72 -139.95
CA LEU A 27 143.41 -80.04 -140.60
C LEU A 27 143.56 -81.16 -139.57
N SER A 28 144.48 -81.02 -138.61
CA SER A 28 144.64 -82.02 -137.54
C SER A 28 143.39 -82.17 -136.66
N ARG A 29 142.55 -81.13 -136.55
CA ARG A 29 141.24 -81.21 -135.87
C ARG A 29 140.15 -81.80 -136.77
N ILE A 30 140.10 -81.40 -138.04
CA ILE A 30 139.05 -81.84 -138.99
C ILE A 30 139.16 -83.33 -139.31
N PHE A 31 140.39 -83.85 -139.49
CA PHE A 31 140.61 -85.26 -139.81
C PHE A 31 140.56 -86.19 -138.59
N ASN A 32 140.62 -85.63 -137.37
CA ASN A 32 140.47 -86.41 -136.15
C ASN A 32 138.98 -86.59 -135.83
N VAL A 33 138.44 -87.77 -136.18
CA VAL A 33 137.01 -88.11 -136.02
C VAL A 33 136.51 -87.84 -134.60
N LYS A 34 137.30 -88.14 -133.57
CA LYS A 34 136.92 -87.97 -132.16
C LYS A 34 136.79 -86.50 -131.75
N TYR A 35 137.71 -85.63 -132.19
CA TYR A 35 137.61 -84.19 -131.94
C TYR A 35 136.47 -83.54 -132.72
N ARG A 36 136.08 -84.10 -133.86
CA ARG A 36 134.98 -83.60 -134.68
C ARG A 36 133.60 -83.91 -134.07
N THR A 37 133.42 -85.10 -133.49
CA THR A 37 132.17 -85.46 -132.82
C THR A 37 132.07 -84.96 -131.37
N ILE A 38 133.18 -84.98 -130.60
CA ILE A 38 133.16 -84.68 -129.15
C ILE A 38 134.42 -83.87 -128.76
N GLY A 39 134.73 -82.82 -129.52
CA GLY A 39 135.81 -81.89 -129.18
C GLY A 39 135.39 -81.00 -128.02
N ILE A 40 135.81 -81.33 -126.80
CA ILE A 40 135.51 -80.57 -125.58
C ILE A 40 136.82 -80.15 -124.90
N ASP A 41 136.96 -78.86 -124.63
CA ASP A 41 138.08 -78.31 -123.86
C ASP A 41 137.79 -78.42 -122.36
N LYS A 42 138.15 -79.57 -121.78
CA LYS A 42 137.89 -79.87 -120.37
C LYS A 42 138.57 -78.88 -119.42
N ALA A 43 139.77 -78.39 -119.74
CA ALA A 43 140.48 -77.45 -118.88
C ALA A 43 139.72 -76.12 -118.76
N SER A 44 139.25 -75.58 -119.88
CA SER A 44 138.43 -74.36 -119.89
C SER A 44 137.09 -74.53 -119.17
N LEU A 45 136.44 -75.69 -119.30
CA LEU A 45 135.19 -75.98 -118.59
C LEU A 45 135.40 -76.14 -117.08
N ASP A 46 136.49 -76.79 -116.66
CA ASP A 46 136.82 -76.93 -115.24
C ASP A 46 137.13 -75.56 -114.60
N GLU A 47 137.78 -74.64 -115.34
CA GLU A 47 137.95 -73.24 -114.92
C GLU A 47 136.62 -72.48 -114.83
N GLN A 48 135.74 -72.60 -115.84
CA GLN A 48 134.41 -71.99 -115.81
C GLN A 48 133.55 -72.51 -114.66
N VAL A 49 133.66 -73.80 -114.32
CA VAL A 49 132.97 -74.40 -113.17
C VAL A 49 133.51 -73.81 -111.86
N LYS A 50 134.83 -73.64 -111.73
CA LYS A 50 135.45 -73.00 -110.55
C LYS A 50 135.03 -71.54 -110.41
N GLU A 51 135.04 -70.76 -111.48
CA GLU A 51 134.57 -69.37 -111.47
C GLU A 51 133.10 -69.28 -111.07
N ARG A 52 132.24 -70.15 -111.63
CA ARG A 52 130.81 -70.18 -111.27
C ARG A 52 130.60 -70.58 -109.81
N GLN A 53 131.38 -71.53 -109.29
CA GLN A 53 131.37 -71.87 -107.86
C GLN A 53 131.84 -70.72 -106.98
N TYR A 54 132.90 -70.01 -107.39
CA TYR A 54 133.38 -68.83 -106.68
C TYR A 54 132.33 -67.72 -106.64
N MET A 55 131.72 -67.38 -107.78
CA MET A 55 130.63 -66.40 -107.86
C MET A 55 129.44 -66.80 -106.99
N LYS A 56 129.04 -68.08 -107.03
CA LYS A 56 127.96 -68.60 -106.18
C LYS A 56 128.30 -68.47 -104.68
N ASN A 57 129.55 -68.75 -104.30
CA ASN A 57 129.99 -68.61 -102.92
C ASN A 57 130.02 -67.14 -102.46
N LEU A 58 130.44 -66.22 -103.35
CA LEU A 58 130.49 -64.79 -103.06
C LEU A 58 129.07 -64.21 -102.94
N GLU A 59 128.15 -64.60 -103.82
CA GLU A 59 126.73 -64.25 -103.72
C GLU A 59 126.10 -64.81 -102.43
N LYS A 60 126.43 -66.06 -102.07
CA LYS A 60 125.99 -66.66 -100.81
C LYS A 60 126.51 -65.87 -99.60
N GLN A 61 127.80 -65.53 -99.56
CA GLN A 61 128.37 -64.71 -98.47
C GLN A 61 127.71 -63.33 -98.37
N ARG A 62 127.38 -62.72 -99.52
CA ARG A 62 126.67 -61.44 -99.57
C ARG A 62 125.25 -61.58 -99.00
N ASN A 63 124.51 -62.61 -99.40
CA ASN A 63 123.17 -62.86 -98.88
C ASN A 63 123.22 -63.18 -97.38
N ASP A 64 124.16 -64.03 -96.94
CA ASP A 64 124.38 -64.34 -95.52
C ASP A 64 124.75 -63.08 -94.69
N ALA A 65 125.38 -62.06 -95.31
CA ALA A 65 125.65 -60.78 -94.65
C ALA A 65 124.38 -59.93 -94.53
N PHE A 66 123.57 -59.82 -95.59
CA PHE A 66 122.29 -59.13 -95.55
C PHE A 66 121.30 -59.78 -94.58
N ASP A 67 121.25 -61.11 -94.53
CA ASP A 67 120.40 -61.84 -93.60
C ASP A 67 120.80 -61.53 -92.14
N ARG A 68 122.11 -61.44 -91.85
CA ARG A 68 122.61 -61.03 -90.53
C ARG A 68 122.25 -59.59 -90.18
N GLU A 69 122.34 -58.66 -91.14
CA GLU A 69 121.91 -57.28 -90.92
C GLU A 69 120.40 -57.17 -90.70
N MET A 70 119.60 -57.94 -91.44
CA MET A 70 118.15 -58.02 -91.26
C MET A 70 117.80 -58.48 -89.84
N ILE A 71 118.41 -59.57 -89.38
CA ILE A 71 118.23 -60.09 -88.01
C ILE A 71 118.61 -59.03 -86.96
N ASN A 72 119.73 -58.33 -87.17
CA ASN A 72 120.16 -57.26 -86.25
C ASN A 72 119.19 -56.07 -86.24
N ASN A 73 118.64 -55.68 -87.38
CA ASN A 73 117.67 -54.59 -87.50
C ASN A 73 116.31 -54.98 -86.89
N ASP A 74 115.86 -56.20 -87.11
CA ASP A 74 114.64 -56.73 -86.47
C ASP A 74 114.78 -56.75 -84.95
N PHE A 75 115.94 -57.18 -84.43
CA PHE A 75 116.23 -57.11 -83.00
C PHE A 75 116.17 -55.68 -82.46
N LYS A 76 116.78 -54.71 -83.14
CA LYS A 76 116.70 -53.29 -82.76
C LYS A 76 115.27 -52.76 -82.77
N LYS A 77 114.46 -53.16 -83.77
CA LYS A 77 113.06 -52.76 -83.86
C LYS A 77 112.25 -53.29 -82.67
N ILE A 78 112.44 -54.56 -82.30
CA ILE A 78 111.77 -55.16 -81.14
C ILE A 78 112.14 -54.41 -79.86
N LEU A 79 113.41 -54.06 -79.68
CA LEU A 79 113.87 -53.31 -78.50
C LEU A 79 113.21 -51.92 -78.42
N LEU A 80 113.19 -51.17 -79.52
CA LEU A 80 112.55 -49.85 -79.58
C LEU A 80 111.04 -49.93 -79.33
N GLU A 81 110.37 -50.97 -79.85
CA GLU A 81 108.95 -51.19 -79.58
C GLU A 81 108.68 -51.47 -78.10
N GLN A 82 109.55 -52.25 -77.45
CA GLN A 82 109.46 -52.48 -76.00
C GLN A 82 109.67 -51.20 -75.19
N GLU A 83 110.63 -50.35 -75.56
CA GLU A 83 110.86 -49.05 -74.92
C GLU A 83 109.65 -48.12 -75.10
N GLU A 84 109.09 -48.03 -76.31
CA GLU A 84 107.91 -47.22 -76.58
C GLU A 84 106.70 -47.71 -75.77
N LEU A 85 106.48 -49.02 -75.71
CA LEU A 85 105.42 -49.62 -74.89
C LEU A 85 105.63 -49.33 -73.39
N PHE A 86 106.86 -49.40 -72.92
CA PHE A 86 107.20 -49.07 -71.53
C PHE A 86 106.92 -47.59 -71.22
N GLN A 87 107.35 -46.66 -72.08
CA GLN A 87 107.08 -45.22 -71.92
C GLN A 87 105.57 -44.92 -71.95
N LYS A 88 104.82 -45.53 -72.89
CA LYS A 88 103.36 -45.38 -72.94
C LYS A 88 102.68 -45.85 -71.65
N ARG A 89 103.15 -46.97 -71.07
CA ARG A 89 102.64 -47.47 -69.78
C ARG A 89 102.98 -46.51 -68.65
N GLN A 90 104.21 -46.02 -68.55
CA GLN A 90 104.61 -45.05 -67.53
C GLN A 90 103.78 -43.77 -67.63
N TYR A 91 103.66 -43.20 -68.82
CA TYR A 91 102.84 -42.01 -69.04
C TYR A 91 101.37 -42.21 -68.65
N ALA A 92 100.79 -43.36 -69.01
CA ALA A 92 99.43 -43.69 -68.62
C ALA A 92 99.27 -43.85 -67.09
N GLN A 93 100.28 -44.40 -66.41
CA GLN A 93 100.32 -44.48 -64.95
C GLN A 93 100.41 -43.08 -64.32
N GLU A 94 101.31 -42.23 -64.79
CA GLU A 94 101.45 -40.85 -64.31
C GLU A 94 100.17 -40.03 -64.52
N LEU A 95 99.54 -40.15 -65.69
CA LEU A 95 98.28 -39.49 -65.98
C LEU A 95 97.15 -39.96 -65.06
N ASN A 96 97.07 -41.26 -64.80
CA ASN A 96 96.09 -41.80 -63.86
C ASN A 96 96.38 -41.37 -62.41
N ASN A 97 97.64 -41.32 -62.01
CA ASN A 97 98.04 -40.79 -60.70
C ASN A 97 97.65 -39.32 -60.56
N TYR A 98 97.89 -38.51 -61.60
CA TYR A 98 97.47 -37.11 -61.63
C TYR A 98 95.95 -36.96 -61.52
N ARG A 99 95.19 -37.77 -62.26
CA ARG A 99 93.71 -37.81 -62.17
C ARG A 99 93.24 -38.17 -60.77
N GLN A 100 93.84 -39.20 -60.16
CA GLN A 100 93.48 -39.63 -58.81
C GLN A 100 93.83 -38.61 -57.74
N LEU A 101 94.93 -37.87 -57.89
CA LEU A 101 95.36 -36.89 -56.90
C LEU A 101 94.62 -35.57 -57.03
N TYR A 102 94.45 -35.06 -58.25
CA TYR A 102 94.02 -33.67 -58.48
C TYR A 102 92.66 -33.53 -59.15
N GLN A 103 92.11 -34.59 -59.75
CA GLN A 103 90.82 -34.55 -60.46
C GLN A 103 89.75 -35.36 -59.74
N LYS A 104 89.84 -35.44 -58.40
CA LYS A 104 88.77 -36.02 -57.59
C LYS A 104 87.51 -35.15 -57.66
N PRO A 105 86.31 -35.76 -57.66
CA PRO A 105 85.04 -35.01 -57.59
C PRO A 105 84.99 -34.04 -56.41
N GLU A 106 85.61 -34.42 -55.28
CA GLU A 106 85.70 -33.62 -54.05
C GLU A 106 86.41 -32.26 -54.23
N HIS A 107 87.26 -32.14 -55.26
CA HIS A 107 87.99 -30.91 -55.55
C HIS A 107 87.26 -30.02 -56.57
N ALA A 108 86.10 -30.43 -57.08
CA ALA A 108 85.28 -29.61 -57.95
C ALA A 108 84.74 -28.39 -57.22
N LYS A 109 84.60 -27.26 -57.92
CA LYS A 109 84.10 -26.01 -57.35
C LYS A 109 82.68 -26.15 -56.79
N GLU A 110 81.84 -26.92 -57.46
CA GLU A 110 80.47 -27.25 -57.07
C GLU A 110 80.35 -28.54 -56.23
N TRP A 111 81.45 -29.08 -55.67
CA TRP A 111 81.36 -30.27 -54.83
C TRP A 111 80.45 -30.06 -53.63
N ASP A 112 80.46 -28.87 -53.02
CA ASP A 112 79.58 -28.56 -51.89
C ASP A 112 78.11 -28.81 -52.25
N LEU A 113 77.68 -28.49 -53.48
CA LEU A 113 76.33 -28.71 -54.01
C LEU A 113 76.06 -30.17 -54.34
N ASN A 114 77.06 -30.88 -54.85
CA ASN A 114 76.95 -32.26 -55.33
C ASN A 114 77.29 -33.33 -54.28
N ASP A 115 77.74 -32.93 -53.08
CA ASP A 115 78.06 -33.86 -51.99
C ASP A 115 76.79 -34.64 -51.58
N PRO A 116 76.77 -35.97 -51.72
CA PRO A 116 75.61 -36.79 -51.33
C PRO A 116 75.27 -36.68 -49.84
N ASN A 117 76.22 -36.26 -49.00
CA ASN A 117 76.00 -36.07 -47.57
C ASN A 117 75.72 -34.61 -47.18
N ARG A 118 75.57 -33.68 -48.13
CA ARG A 118 75.32 -32.24 -47.86
C ARG A 118 74.18 -32.04 -46.85
N LEU A 119 73.05 -32.73 -47.03
CA LEU A 119 71.89 -32.61 -46.13
C LEU A 119 72.17 -33.04 -44.69
N LYS A 120 73.11 -33.95 -44.45
CA LYS A 120 73.50 -34.40 -43.11
C LYS A 120 74.44 -33.44 -42.42
N GLN A 121 75.23 -32.68 -43.19
CA GLN A 121 76.17 -31.68 -42.69
C GLN A 121 75.47 -30.34 -42.38
N LEU A 122 74.34 -30.05 -43.04
CA LEU A 122 73.57 -28.83 -42.80
C LEU A 122 72.93 -28.83 -41.41
N THR A 123 73.00 -27.69 -40.74
CA THR A 123 72.25 -27.46 -39.50
C THR A 123 70.81 -27.06 -39.81
N PRO A 124 69.84 -27.39 -38.94
CA PRO A 124 68.48 -26.87 -39.06
C PRO A 124 68.48 -25.35 -39.17
N ILE A 125 67.56 -24.83 -39.99
CA ILE A 125 67.44 -23.39 -40.27
C ILE A 125 67.16 -22.61 -38.98
N ARG A 126 66.31 -23.14 -38.09
CA ARG A 126 66.04 -22.62 -36.74
C ARG A 126 66.43 -23.69 -35.72
N ILE A 127 67.38 -23.37 -34.84
CA ILE A 127 67.85 -24.30 -33.79
C ILE A 127 67.04 -24.09 -32.50
N ASN A 128 66.91 -22.83 -32.08
CA ASN A 128 66.21 -22.42 -30.87
C ASN A 128 65.30 -21.21 -31.16
N ASP A 129 64.39 -20.88 -30.24
CA ASP A 129 63.54 -19.69 -30.35
C ASP A 129 64.33 -18.38 -30.27
N ASN A 130 65.47 -18.40 -29.57
CA ASN A 130 66.38 -17.26 -29.42
C ASN A 130 67.65 -17.43 -30.28
N ASP A 131 67.51 -17.91 -31.52
CA ASP A 131 68.64 -18.07 -32.44
C ASP A 131 69.10 -16.70 -32.99
N SER A 132 70.29 -16.25 -32.59
CA SER A 132 70.83 -14.95 -32.97
C SER A 132 71.13 -14.80 -34.46
N ARG A 133 71.18 -15.91 -35.23
CA ARG A 133 71.35 -15.91 -36.69
C ARG A 133 70.09 -15.47 -37.43
N LEU A 134 68.93 -15.54 -36.78
CA LEU A 134 67.63 -15.31 -37.38
C LEU A 134 67.10 -13.92 -37.03
N GLY A 135 67.29 -12.97 -37.95
CA GLY A 135 66.66 -11.65 -37.89
C GLY A 135 65.26 -11.61 -38.50
N PRO A 136 64.57 -10.46 -38.47
CA PRO A 136 63.22 -10.31 -39.04
C PRO A 136 63.15 -10.59 -40.55
N SER A 137 64.23 -10.36 -41.29
CA SER A 137 64.29 -10.67 -42.73
C SER A 137 64.31 -12.17 -43.05
N SER A 138 64.64 -13.03 -42.07
CA SER A 138 64.75 -14.48 -42.29
C SER A 138 63.39 -15.17 -42.49
N GLY A 139 62.30 -14.57 -41.98
CA GLY A 139 60.96 -15.14 -42.03
C GLY A 139 60.78 -16.45 -41.23
N GLN A 140 61.71 -16.79 -40.34
CA GLN A 140 61.68 -18.03 -39.55
C GLN A 140 61.13 -17.85 -38.12
N ILE A 141 61.12 -16.61 -37.62
CA ILE A 141 60.62 -16.23 -36.30
C ILE A 141 59.62 -15.09 -36.48
N PHE A 142 58.39 -15.30 -36.01
CA PHE A 142 57.31 -14.32 -36.08
C PHE A 142 56.93 -13.85 -34.69
N VAL A 143 56.87 -12.54 -34.48
CA VAL A 143 56.49 -11.94 -33.17
C VAL A 143 55.05 -12.29 -32.77
N GLY A 144 54.17 -12.57 -33.74
CA GLY A 144 52.80 -13.02 -33.47
C GLY A 144 52.69 -14.47 -32.97
N GLU A 145 53.76 -15.26 -33.07
CA GLU A 145 53.81 -16.63 -32.57
C GLU A 145 54.00 -16.62 -31.04
N ASP A 146 52.89 -16.65 -30.30
CA ASP A 146 52.92 -16.66 -28.82
C ASP A 146 53.18 -18.07 -28.27
N LEU A 147 54.46 -18.40 -28.09
CA LEU A 147 54.91 -19.64 -27.45
C LEU A 147 54.45 -19.76 -25.99
N GLN A 148 54.16 -18.65 -25.31
CA GLN A 148 53.73 -18.61 -23.91
C GLN A 148 52.21 -18.54 -23.74
N ALA A 149 51.43 -18.70 -24.81
CA ALA A 149 49.97 -18.60 -24.79
C ALA A 149 49.33 -19.49 -23.72
N SER A 150 49.84 -20.72 -23.54
CA SER A 150 49.37 -21.65 -22.52
C SER A 150 49.59 -21.12 -21.09
N ARG A 151 50.79 -20.60 -20.81
CA ARG A 151 51.14 -20.00 -19.51
C ARG A 151 50.29 -18.77 -19.22
N ARG A 152 50.12 -17.89 -20.21
CA ARG A 152 49.26 -16.70 -20.12
C ARG A 152 47.81 -17.05 -19.83
N LYS A 153 47.25 -18.04 -20.54
CA LYS A 153 45.88 -18.54 -20.26
C LYS A 153 45.75 -19.09 -18.85
N LYS A 154 46.74 -19.82 -18.35
CA LYS A 154 46.73 -20.35 -16.98
C LYS A 154 46.72 -19.23 -15.94
N LEU A 155 47.57 -18.21 -16.10
CA LEU A 155 47.58 -17.03 -15.22
C LEU A 155 46.25 -16.27 -15.24
N GLN A 156 45.66 -16.09 -16.44
CA GLN A 156 44.34 -15.46 -16.56
C GLN A 156 43.25 -16.28 -15.85
N GLN A 157 43.28 -17.61 -15.95
CA GLN A 157 42.35 -18.48 -15.24
C GLN A 157 42.52 -18.40 -13.71
N GLU A 158 43.76 -18.34 -13.22
CA GLU A 158 44.04 -18.17 -11.80
C GLU A 158 43.56 -16.82 -11.27
N GLN A 159 43.78 -15.74 -12.04
CA GLN A 159 43.24 -14.41 -11.73
C GLN A 159 41.71 -14.43 -11.66
N LEU A 160 41.05 -14.93 -12.70
CA LEU A 160 39.58 -15.03 -12.73
C LEU A 160 39.03 -15.86 -11.56
N LYS A 161 39.68 -16.97 -11.23
CA LYS A 161 39.31 -17.79 -10.08
C LYS A 161 39.38 -17.01 -8.77
N ASN A 162 40.47 -16.25 -8.57
CA ASN A 162 40.63 -15.43 -7.37
C ASN A 162 39.58 -14.32 -7.31
N ASP A 163 39.34 -13.62 -8.42
CA ASP A 163 38.35 -12.56 -8.51
C ASP A 163 36.93 -13.08 -8.23
N PHE A 164 36.56 -14.23 -8.81
CA PHE A 164 35.25 -14.85 -8.53
C PHE A 164 35.12 -15.30 -7.09
N ASN A 165 36.18 -15.87 -6.49
CA ASN A 165 36.15 -16.23 -5.07
C ASN A 165 35.93 -15.00 -4.18
N LEU A 166 36.63 -13.90 -4.46
CA LEU A 166 36.43 -12.64 -3.74
C LEU A 166 35.01 -12.10 -3.92
N GLN A 167 34.46 -12.15 -5.13
CA GLN A 167 33.06 -11.75 -5.38
C GLN A 167 32.07 -12.60 -4.61
N ILE A 168 32.27 -13.93 -4.57
CA ILE A 168 31.42 -14.85 -3.79
C ILE A 168 31.50 -14.50 -2.30
N ILE A 169 32.70 -14.32 -1.74
CA ILE A 169 32.89 -13.96 -0.33
C ILE A 169 32.22 -12.63 0.01
N ASN A 170 32.40 -11.62 -0.84
CA ASN A 170 31.78 -10.31 -0.63
C ASN A 170 30.26 -10.38 -0.72
N LYS A 171 29.72 -11.14 -1.68
CA LYS A 171 28.28 -11.34 -1.84
C LYS A 171 27.69 -12.09 -0.65
N THR A 172 28.32 -13.17 -0.18
CA THR A 172 27.85 -13.92 0.99
C THR A 172 27.91 -13.09 2.25
N LYS A 173 28.97 -12.29 2.44
CA LYS A 173 29.08 -11.33 3.54
C LYS A 173 27.94 -10.30 3.51
N LYS A 174 27.72 -9.65 2.35
CA LYS A 174 26.64 -8.68 2.16
C LYS A 174 25.27 -9.28 2.44
N ASN A 175 24.98 -10.47 1.89
CA ASN A 175 23.72 -11.17 2.13
C ASN A 175 23.52 -11.51 3.62
N ARG A 176 24.60 -11.88 4.32
CA ARG A 176 24.55 -12.15 5.77
C ARG A 176 24.29 -10.89 6.58
N GLU A 177 24.92 -9.78 6.24
CA GLU A 177 24.68 -8.47 6.85
C GLU A 177 23.23 -8.00 6.62
N GLU A 178 22.72 -8.15 5.41
CA GLU A 178 21.33 -7.83 5.05
C GLU A 178 20.33 -8.72 5.81
N TYR A 179 20.58 -10.02 5.89
CA TYR A 179 19.74 -10.94 6.69
C TYR A 179 19.71 -10.54 8.17
N LEU A 180 20.87 -10.22 8.76
CA LEU A 180 20.94 -9.78 10.16
C LEU A 180 20.24 -8.44 10.37
N ALA A 181 20.35 -7.50 9.42
CA ALA A 181 19.66 -6.21 9.48
C ALA A 181 18.14 -6.39 9.41
N ASN A 182 17.64 -7.24 8.50
CA ASN A 182 16.21 -7.55 8.40
C ASN A 182 15.69 -8.22 9.66
N LEU A 183 16.43 -9.20 10.19
CA LEU A 183 16.06 -9.88 11.43
C LEU A 183 15.99 -8.89 12.61
N LEU A 184 16.97 -7.98 12.73
CA LEU A 184 16.96 -6.93 13.75
C LEU A 184 15.77 -5.98 13.58
N TYR A 185 15.45 -5.62 12.34
CA TYR A 185 14.29 -4.79 12.02
C TYR A 185 12.98 -5.48 12.43
N ASP A 186 12.81 -6.77 12.11
CA ASP A 186 11.64 -7.55 12.49
C ASP A 186 11.49 -7.63 14.01
N TYR A 187 12.58 -7.90 14.74
CA TYR A 187 12.58 -7.87 16.20
C TYR A 187 12.14 -6.50 16.75
N LYS A 188 12.65 -5.40 16.15
CA LYS A 188 12.28 -4.06 16.57
C LYS A 188 10.79 -3.78 16.33
N GLN A 189 10.25 -4.24 15.20
CA GLN A 189 8.82 -4.08 14.90
C GLN A 189 7.94 -4.86 15.87
N MET A 190 8.33 -6.08 16.24
CA MET A 190 7.61 -6.87 17.25
C MET A 190 7.62 -6.18 18.62
N GLU A 191 8.76 -5.62 19.04
CA GLU A 191 8.87 -4.84 20.28
C GLU A 191 7.95 -3.61 20.26
N LEU A 192 7.93 -2.87 19.15
CA LEU A 192 7.07 -1.70 18.98
C LEU A 192 5.59 -2.07 19.00
N TYR A 193 5.22 -3.18 18.35
CA TYR A 193 3.85 -3.69 18.35
C TYR A 193 3.40 -4.11 19.76
N GLU A 194 4.24 -4.85 20.48
CA GLU A 194 3.95 -5.23 21.87
C GLU A 194 3.77 -3.99 22.77
N ARG A 195 4.65 -2.99 22.60
CA ARG A 195 4.56 -1.73 23.34
C ARG A 195 3.27 -0.96 22.99
N SER A 196 2.90 -0.90 21.72
CA SER A 196 1.66 -0.27 21.26
C SER A 196 0.43 -0.95 21.88
N ASN A 197 0.41 -2.29 21.90
CA ASN A 197 -0.68 -3.04 22.52
C ASN A 197 -0.79 -2.78 24.02
N LYS A 198 0.34 -2.73 24.74
CA LYS A 198 0.35 -2.38 26.17
C LYS A 198 -0.20 -0.97 26.39
N PHE A 199 0.19 0.01 25.58
CA PHE A 199 -0.35 1.36 25.67
C PHE A 199 -1.86 1.39 25.42
N GLN A 200 -2.34 0.69 24.38
CA GLN A 200 -3.77 0.62 24.10
C GLN A 200 -4.56 -0.02 25.24
N GLN A 201 -4.02 -1.06 25.88
CA GLN A 201 -4.64 -1.70 27.04
C GLN A 201 -4.75 -0.72 28.22
N ILE A 202 -3.67 -0.02 28.54
CA ILE A 202 -3.65 0.98 29.62
C ILE A 202 -4.62 2.12 29.32
N GLU A 203 -4.65 2.63 28.10
CA GLU A 203 -5.58 3.69 27.67
C GLU A 203 -7.04 3.24 27.84
N ASN A 204 -7.37 2.03 27.39
CA ASN A 204 -8.71 1.46 27.55
C ASN A 204 -9.09 1.28 29.03
N GLU A 205 -8.15 0.85 29.87
CA GLU A 205 -8.36 0.73 31.32
C GLU A 205 -8.59 2.10 31.96
N CYS A 206 -7.81 3.12 31.59
CA CYS A 206 -7.99 4.49 32.03
C CYS A 206 -9.37 5.03 31.61
N HIS A 207 -9.79 4.84 30.36
CA HIS A 207 -11.11 5.24 29.89
C HIS A 207 -12.22 4.58 30.71
N ARG A 208 -12.16 3.26 30.92
CA ARG A 208 -13.12 2.53 31.76
C ARG A 208 -13.15 3.08 33.19
N ALA A 209 -12.00 3.39 33.78
CA ALA A 209 -11.93 3.96 35.13
C ALA A 209 -12.58 5.35 35.20
N ILE A 210 -12.35 6.21 34.19
CA ILE A 210 -12.97 7.54 34.09
C ILE A 210 -14.49 7.41 33.91
N GLU A 211 -14.95 6.51 33.04
CA GLU A 211 -16.38 6.26 32.81
C GLU A 211 -17.07 5.78 34.09
N LEU A 212 -16.47 4.82 34.79
CA LEU A 212 -16.97 4.31 36.07
C LEU A 212 -17.03 5.40 37.15
N ALA A 213 -15.96 6.21 37.29
CA ALA A 213 -15.93 7.32 38.22
C ALA A 213 -17.03 8.36 37.90
N THR A 214 -17.19 8.70 36.61
CA THR A 214 -18.22 9.63 36.13
C THR A 214 -19.62 9.10 36.39
N ARG A 215 -19.86 7.80 36.11
CA ARG A 215 -21.15 7.15 36.39
C ARG A 215 -21.47 7.19 37.89
N ASN A 216 -20.53 6.79 38.74
CA ASN A 216 -20.73 6.80 40.19
C ASN A 216 -20.99 8.21 40.71
N TYR A 217 -20.29 9.22 40.19
CA TYR A 217 -20.55 10.63 40.53
C TYR A 217 -21.96 11.08 40.11
N ASN A 218 -22.39 10.73 38.90
CA ASN A 218 -23.74 11.02 38.42
C ASN A 218 -24.82 10.30 39.24
N GLU A 219 -24.58 9.07 39.68
CA GLU A 219 -25.48 8.33 40.58
C GLU A 219 -25.62 9.04 41.94
N ILE A 220 -24.50 9.50 42.52
CA ILE A 220 -24.51 10.28 43.76
C ILE A 220 -25.28 11.60 43.57
N LEU A 221 -25.02 12.34 42.49
CA LEU A 221 -25.74 13.58 42.18
C LEU A 221 -27.25 13.35 42.00
N ALA A 222 -27.63 12.27 41.30
CA ALA A 222 -29.03 11.92 41.11
C ALA A 222 -29.71 11.55 42.43
N HIS A 223 -29.00 10.82 43.30
CA HIS A 223 -29.49 10.49 44.65
C HIS A 223 -29.66 11.76 45.51
N GLU A 224 -28.67 12.64 45.52
CA GLU A 224 -28.74 13.92 46.24
C GLU A 224 -29.90 14.79 45.74
N ALA A 225 -30.11 14.85 44.42
CA ALA A 225 -31.24 15.57 43.82
C ALA A 225 -32.60 14.98 44.25
N ARG A 226 -32.72 13.65 44.37
CA ARG A 226 -33.93 13.00 44.89
C ARG A 226 -34.19 13.35 46.35
N ILE A 227 -33.15 13.36 47.20
CA ILE A 227 -33.27 13.78 48.60
C ILE A 227 -33.73 15.23 48.67
N ARG A 228 -33.08 16.15 47.94
CA ARG A 228 -33.46 17.56 47.90
C ARG A 228 -34.91 17.76 47.44
N ALA A 229 -35.35 17.04 46.41
CA ALA A 229 -36.74 17.10 45.94
C ALA A 229 -37.73 16.56 46.99
N HIS A 230 -37.38 15.48 47.69
CA HIS A 230 -38.19 14.95 48.78
C HIS A 230 -38.31 15.95 49.93
N GLU A 231 -37.20 16.51 50.40
CA GLU A 231 -37.18 17.56 51.43
C GLU A 231 -37.98 18.80 51.02
N GLN A 232 -37.87 19.22 49.76
CA GLN A 232 -38.65 20.34 49.26
C GLN A 232 -40.14 20.03 49.26
N LYS A 233 -40.52 18.81 48.87
CA LYS A 233 -41.91 18.36 48.93
C LYS A 233 -42.43 18.28 50.36
N THR A 234 -41.65 17.77 51.31
CA THR A 234 -42.05 17.72 52.73
C THR A 234 -42.22 19.13 53.29
N ARG A 235 -41.28 20.05 53.00
CA ARG A 235 -41.42 21.46 53.40
C ARG A 235 -42.67 22.09 52.79
N GLN A 236 -42.93 21.88 51.51
CA GLN A 236 -44.16 22.38 50.87
C GLN A 236 -45.42 21.82 51.54
N THR A 237 -45.44 20.53 51.89
CA THR A 237 -46.58 19.95 52.61
C THR A 237 -46.73 20.50 54.03
N GLU A 238 -45.63 20.75 54.74
CA GLU A 238 -45.64 21.39 56.06
C GLU A 238 -46.14 22.82 55.98
N GLU A 239 -45.69 23.60 55.00
CA GLU A 239 -46.18 24.96 54.72
C GLU A 239 -47.67 24.96 54.38
N GLN A 240 -48.14 24.04 53.52
CA GLN A 240 -49.56 23.88 53.20
C GLN A 240 -50.39 23.52 54.43
N LEU A 241 -49.92 22.60 55.27
CA LEU A 241 -50.60 22.24 56.51
C LEU A 241 -50.63 23.42 57.49
N ALA A 242 -49.54 24.18 57.59
CA ALA A 242 -49.50 25.40 58.40
C ALA A 242 -50.47 26.46 57.88
N GLU A 243 -50.58 26.64 56.56
CA GLU A 243 -51.58 27.52 55.94
C GLU A 243 -53.01 27.06 56.24
N ILE A 244 -53.31 25.77 56.08
CA ILE A 244 -54.62 25.20 56.41
C ILE A 244 -54.94 25.39 57.90
N ALA A 245 -53.99 25.13 58.80
CA ALA A 245 -54.19 25.34 60.23
C ALA A 245 -54.43 26.82 60.55
N ASN A 246 -53.60 27.72 60.02
CA ASN A 246 -53.74 29.17 60.24
C ASN A 246 -55.07 29.72 59.70
N THR A 247 -55.51 29.25 58.53
CA THR A 247 -56.81 29.63 57.97
C THR A 247 -57.96 29.05 58.79
N ALA A 248 -57.91 27.76 59.16
CA ALA A 248 -58.93 27.11 59.97
C ALA A 248 -59.10 27.75 61.35
N PHE A 249 -58.00 28.18 61.99
CA PHE A 249 -58.01 28.89 63.27
C PHE A 249 -58.11 30.42 63.12
N SER A 250 -58.25 30.93 61.90
CA SER A 250 -58.45 32.36 61.66
C SER A 250 -59.74 32.85 62.31
N ASP A 251 -59.74 34.09 62.78
CA ASP A 251 -60.93 34.77 63.32
C ASP A 251 -62.10 34.79 62.33
N MET A 252 -61.83 34.74 61.02
CA MET A 252 -62.87 34.67 59.99
C MET A 252 -63.63 33.33 60.03
N LEU A 253 -62.92 32.20 59.98
CA LEU A 253 -63.54 30.86 59.90
C LEU A 253 -64.01 30.32 61.26
N THR A 254 -63.35 30.69 62.36
CA THR A 254 -63.79 30.33 63.73
C THR A 254 -64.90 31.22 64.26
N GLU A 255 -65.26 32.24 63.49
CA GLU A 255 -66.22 33.28 63.84
C GLU A 255 -66.02 33.88 65.24
N ASN A 256 -64.77 33.95 65.72
CA ASN A 256 -64.42 34.32 67.08
C ASN A 256 -65.09 35.63 67.53
N SER A 257 -65.94 35.53 68.56
CA SER A 257 -66.69 36.65 69.13
C SER A 257 -65.87 37.47 70.15
N LYS A 258 -64.65 37.07 70.49
CA LYS A 258 -63.86 37.79 71.52
C LYS A 258 -63.31 39.14 71.04
N ASN A 259 -63.19 39.34 69.73
CA ASN A 259 -62.67 40.57 69.11
C ASN A 259 -63.78 41.58 68.75
N LEU A 260 -64.87 41.60 69.54
CA LEU A 260 -66.04 42.47 69.38
C LEU A 260 -65.82 43.91 69.87
N LEU A 261 -64.87 44.11 70.78
CA LEU A 261 -64.68 45.38 71.49
C LEU A 261 -63.48 46.14 70.94
N ASP A 262 -63.65 47.43 70.68
CA ASP A 262 -62.55 48.35 70.46
C ASP A 262 -61.83 48.64 71.79
N ALA A 263 -60.67 49.29 71.76
CA ALA A 263 -59.86 49.65 72.93
C ALA A 263 -60.62 50.49 74.00
N ARG A 264 -61.77 51.07 73.64
CA ARG A 264 -62.68 51.82 74.54
C ARG A 264 -63.90 51.02 75.01
N SER A 265 -63.89 49.69 74.83
CA SER A 265 -64.99 48.79 75.18
C SER A 265 -66.31 49.08 74.45
N HIS A 266 -66.25 49.71 73.27
CA HIS A 266 -67.41 49.84 72.38
C HIS A 266 -67.47 48.68 71.40
N ILE A 267 -68.68 48.27 71.03
CA ILE A 267 -68.89 47.23 70.01
C ILE A 267 -68.49 47.79 68.65
N ILE A 268 -67.60 47.08 67.96
CA ILE A 268 -67.23 47.39 66.57
C ILE A 268 -68.39 46.96 65.66
N VAL A 269 -69.01 47.91 64.97
CA VAL A 269 -70.26 47.72 64.20
C VAL A 269 -70.14 46.58 63.18
N ASP A 270 -69.07 46.57 62.39
CA ASP A 270 -68.87 45.58 61.32
C ASP A 270 -68.59 44.14 61.84
N ARG A 271 -68.28 43.99 63.13
CA ARG A 271 -67.93 42.70 63.75
C ARG A 271 -69.03 42.15 64.64
N TRP A 272 -70.15 42.84 64.76
CA TRP A 272 -71.25 42.41 65.63
C TRP A 272 -71.97 41.19 65.05
N LYS A 273 -72.03 40.10 65.83
CA LYS A 273 -72.61 38.80 65.45
C LYS A 273 -73.75 38.37 66.37
N GLY A 274 -74.59 39.32 66.78
CA GLY A 274 -75.70 39.08 67.71
C GLY A 274 -75.32 39.19 69.19
N MET A 275 -76.28 38.93 70.07
CA MET A 275 -76.11 38.98 71.52
C MET A 275 -75.50 37.67 72.04
N SER A 276 -74.71 37.76 73.12
CA SER A 276 -74.21 36.55 73.80
C SER A 276 -75.39 35.75 74.38
N GLN A 277 -75.21 34.44 74.53
CA GLN A 277 -76.19 33.58 75.18
C GLN A 277 -76.54 34.10 76.59
N ASP A 278 -75.55 34.58 77.33
CA ASP A 278 -75.75 35.17 78.67
C ASP A 278 -76.67 36.40 78.62
N GLN A 279 -76.53 37.26 77.60
CA GLN A 279 -77.38 38.45 77.42
C GLN A 279 -78.81 38.06 77.04
N LEU A 280 -78.98 37.03 76.20
CA LEU A 280 -80.30 36.50 75.84
C LEU A 280 -80.99 35.84 77.03
N ASP A 281 -80.23 35.20 77.91
CA ASP A 281 -80.74 34.59 79.14
C ASP A 281 -81.19 35.66 80.15
N ASP A 282 -80.44 36.75 80.30
CA ASP A 282 -80.85 37.91 81.10
C ASP A 282 -82.15 38.55 80.58
N ILE A 283 -82.29 38.73 79.26
CA ILE A 283 -83.53 39.25 78.65
C ILE A 283 -84.71 38.32 78.94
N ARG A 284 -84.52 37.00 78.77
CA ARG A 284 -85.56 36.00 79.07
C ARG A 284 -85.96 36.04 80.55
N HIS A 285 -85.00 36.21 81.44
CA HIS A 285 -85.26 36.36 82.87
C HIS A 285 -86.10 37.61 83.17
N GLN A 286 -85.77 38.75 82.55
CA GLN A 286 -86.57 39.98 82.69
C GLN A 286 -88.00 39.83 82.15
N GLN A 287 -88.20 39.15 81.02
CA GLN A 287 -89.54 38.89 80.48
C GLN A 287 -90.39 38.06 81.44
N LEU A 288 -89.82 37.05 82.10
CA LEU A 288 -90.53 36.26 83.11
C LEU A 288 -90.97 37.13 84.30
N ILE A 289 -90.13 38.08 84.73
CA ILE A 289 -90.48 39.04 85.78
C ILE A 289 -91.69 39.89 85.33
N GLN A 290 -91.67 40.45 84.13
CA GLN A 290 -92.75 41.29 83.59
C GLN A 290 -94.09 40.53 83.48
N ILE A 291 -94.06 39.25 83.08
CA ILE A 291 -95.27 38.41 83.04
C ILE A 291 -95.87 38.26 84.44
N SER A 292 -95.03 38.05 85.46
CA SER A 292 -95.48 37.92 86.85
C SER A 292 -96.08 39.22 87.41
N GLU A 293 -95.53 40.38 87.02
CA GLU A 293 -96.05 41.70 87.41
C GLU A 293 -97.39 41.99 86.75
N CYS A 294 -97.53 41.72 85.45
CA CYS A 294 -98.79 41.87 84.73
C CYS A 294 -99.93 41.02 85.32
N GLN A 295 -99.63 39.80 85.80
CA GLN A 295 -100.61 38.96 86.49
C GLN A 295 -101.07 39.58 87.83
N LYS A 296 -100.15 40.18 88.59
CA LYS A 296 -100.51 40.89 89.84
C LYS A 296 -101.44 42.08 89.56
N ILE A 297 -101.17 42.85 88.50
CA ILE A 297 -102.01 44.00 88.11
C ILE A 297 -103.43 43.53 87.77
N LYS A 298 -103.59 42.50 86.93
CA LYS A 298 -104.91 41.96 86.58
C LYS A 298 -105.71 41.44 87.77
N ASN A 299 -105.04 40.85 88.77
CA ASN A 299 -105.72 40.39 89.99
C ASN A 299 -106.19 41.56 90.86
N ASN A 300 -105.41 42.64 90.94
CA ASN A 300 -105.83 43.86 91.65
C ASN A 300 -107.02 44.54 90.97
N GLU A 301 -107.04 44.62 89.64
CA GLU A 301 -108.19 45.17 88.87
C GLU A 301 -109.48 44.38 89.13
N LYS A 302 -109.42 43.03 89.14
CA LYS A 302 -110.59 42.20 89.47
C LYS A 302 -111.13 42.49 90.88
N CYS A 303 -110.24 42.64 91.86
CA CYS A 303 -110.62 42.98 93.24
C CYS A 303 -111.29 44.36 93.31
N PHE A 304 -110.75 45.35 92.58
CA PHE A 304 -111.35 46.68 92.47
C PHE A 304 -112.74 46.63 91.82
N ASP A 305 -112.90 45.91 90.71
CA ASP A 305 -114.19 45.77 90.02
C ASP A 305 -115.27 45.12 90.91
N GLU A 306 -114.90 44.13 91.73
CA GLU A 306 -115.82 43.50 92.68
C GLU A 306 -116.30 44.50 93.75
N THR A 307 -115.37 45.27 94.34
CA THR A 307 -115.72 46.31 95.32
C THR A 307 -116.58 47.42 94.69
N TRP A 308 -116.31 47.80 93.44
CA TRP A 308 -117.08 48.81 92.71
C TRP A 308 -118.52 48.34 92.42
N LYS A 309 -118.71 47.07 92.04
CA LYS A 309 -120.05 46.48 91.85
C LYS A 309 -120.86 46.47 93.14
N GLN A 310 -120.24 46.17 94.28
CA GLN A 310 -120.92 46.22 95.58
C GLN A 310 -121.38 47.65 95.91
N TYR A 311 -120.55 48.66 95.64
CA TYR A 311 -120.88 50.07 95.84
C TYR A 311 -122.07 50.51 94.96
N LEU A 312 -122.07 50.17 93.66
CA LEU A 312 -123.18 50.49 92.76
C LEU A 312 -124.50 49.85 93.18
N ASN A 313 -124.48 48.60 93.63
CA ASN A 313 -125.67 47.92 94.14
C ASN A 313 -126.24 48.58 95.40
N ALA A 314 -125.38 49.13 96.27
CA ALA A 314 -125.84 49.89 97.44
C ALA A 314 -126.53 51.19 97.04
N ILE A 315 -125.99 51.92 96.05
CA ILE A 315 -126.62 53.13 95.50
C ILE A 315 -127.97 52.82 94.86
N ALA A 316 -128.05 51.76 94.04
CA ALA A 316 -129.30 51.37 93.39
C ALA A 316 -130.41 51.05 94.41
N LYS A 317 -130.08 50.33 95.50
CA LYS A 317 -131.02 50.10 96.60
C LYS A 317 -131.49 51.40 97.25
N GLN A 318 -130.57 52.34 97.51
CA GLN A 318 -130.94 53.64 98.08
C GLN A 318 -131.88 54.44 97.15
N GLY A 319 -131.63 54.39 95.83
CA GLY A 319 -132.49 55.01 94.81
C GLY A 319 -133.91 54.45 94.84
N THR A 320 -134.07 53.12 94.89
CA THR A 320 -135.41 52.50 94.96
C THR A 320 -136.20 52.89 96.21
N ILE A 321 -135.54 53.12 97.35
CA ILE A 321 -136.20 53.58 98.58
C ILE A 321 -136.73 55.01 98.42
N ILE A 322 -135.95 55.89 97.79
CA ILE A 322 -136.35 57.28 97.55
C ILE A 322 -137.53 57.35 96.56
N GLU A 323 -137.52 56.54 95.50
CA GLU A 323 -138.64 56.48 94.54
C GLU A 323 -139.96 56.05 95.21
N GLN A 324 -139.91 55.08 96.13
CA GLN A 324 -141.07 54.66 96.91
C GLN A 324 -141.62 55.80 97.79
N GLN A 325 -140.76 56.59 98.43
CA GLN A 325 -141.17 57.75 99.23
C GLN A 325 -141.87 58.82 98.36
N ILE A 326 -141.32 59.12 97.17
CA ILE A 326 -141.92 60.09 96.24
C ILE A 326 -143.32 59.63 95.78
N GLU A 327 -143.51 58.33 95.55
CA GLU A 327 -144.82 57.79 95.17
C GLU A 327 -145.86 57.85 96.30
N GLU A 328 -145.45 57.64 97.55
CA GLU A 328 -146.33 57.80 98.71
C GLU A 328 -146.76 59.26 98.90
N ASP A 329 -145.82 60.19 98.78
CA ASP A 329 -146.10 61.64 98.87
C ASP A 329 -147.06 62.10 97.76
N LYS A 330 -146.86 61.63 96.52
CA LYS A 330 -147.78 61.89 95.40
C LYS A 330 -149.18 61.35 95.67
N ARG A 331 -149.30 60.16 96.26
CA ARG A 331 -150.60 59.58 96.63
C ARG A 331 -151.31 60.42 97.69
N GLN A 332 -150.59 60.89 98.71
CA GLN A 332 -151.15 61.76 99.74
C GLN A 332 -151.61 63.11 99.17
N TYR A 333 -150.78 63.73 98.33
CA TYR A 333 -151.13 65.00 97.67
C TYR A 333 -152.39 64.90 96.80
N ASN A 334 -152.48 63.86 95.97
CA ASN A 334 -153.64 63.62 95.11
C ASN A 334 -154.93 63.38 95.92
N HIS A 335 -154.83 62.72 97.08
CA HIS A 335 -155.98 62.52 97.96
C HIS A 335 -156.50 63.84 98.55
N CYS A 336 -155.60 64.75 98.96
CA CYS A 336 -155.98 66.08 99.43
C CYS A 336 -156.67 66.90 98.33
N LEU A 337 -156.08 66.92 97.12
CA LEU A 337 -156.62 67.65 95.96
C LEU A 337 -158.03 67.15 95.56
N ALA A 338 -158.26 65.83 95.63
CA ALA A 338 -159.56 65.24 95.34
C ALA A 338 -160.66 65.66 96.34
N ASN A 339 -160.31 65.83 97.62
CA ASN A 339 -161.24 66.33 98.64
C ASN A 339 -161.59 67.81 98.45
N GLU A 340 -160.60 68.65 98.11
CA GLU A 340 -160.84 70.07 97.80
C GLU A 340 -161.77 70.24 96.58
N ASN A 341 -161.55 69.47 95.51
CA ASN A 341 -162.40 69.49 94.32
C ASN A 341 -163.85 69.05 94.61
N LYS A 342 -164.05 68.08 95.51
CA LYS A 342 -165.41 67.68 95.97
C LYS A 342 -166.14 68.82 96.67
N ASN A 343 -165.44 69.58 97.52
CA ASN A 343 -166.02 70.71 98.23
C ASN A 343 -166.39 71.85 97.27
N LEU A 344 -165.50 72.18 96.33
CA LEU A 344 -165.76 73.19 95.29
C LEU A 344 -166.97 72.83 94.43
N ALA A 345 -167.09 71.57 93.99
CA ALA A 345 -168.23 71.11 93.19
C ALA A 345 -169.58 71.21 93.95
N LYS A 346 -169.57 71.03 95.27
CA LYS A 346 -170.77 71.16 96.12
C LYS A 346 -171.24 72.61 96.21
N ILE A 347 -170.31 73.54 96.45
CA ILE A 347 -170.57 74.99 96.49
C ILE A 347 -171.12 75.48 95.14
N GLN A 348 -170.59 74.96 94.03
CA GLN A 348 -171.01 75.37 92.69
C GLN A 348 -172.44 74.94 92.36
N ARG A 349 -172.86 73.72 92.74
CA ARG A 349 -174.26 73.28 92.62
C ARG A 349 -175.22 74.11 93.46
N GLU A 350 -174.87 74.37 94.71
CA GLU A 350 -175.70 75.20 95.62
C GLU A 350 -175.93 76.61 95.03
N ARG A 351 -174.93 77.15 94.32
CA ARG A 351 -175.02 78.45 93.64
C ARG A 351 -175.91 78.41 92.38
N GLU A 352 -175.84 77.32 91.60
CA GLU A 352 -176.68 77.14 90.41
C GLU A 352 -178.17 76.95 90.76
N ASP A 353 -178.46 76.20 91.82
CA ASP A 353 -179.83 75.99 92.29
C ASP A 353 -180.50 77.30 92.75
N TYR A 354 -179.74 78.21 93.38
CA TYR A 354 -180.22 79.54 93.79
C TYR A 354 -180.58 80.44 92.59
N LEU A 355 -179.75 80.42 91.53
CA LEU A 355 -179.96 81.23 90.33
C LEU A 355 -181.22 80.81 89.56
N ASN A 356 -181.43 79.50 89.40
CA ASN A 356 -182.52 78.96 88.58
C ASN A 356 -183.90 79.07 89.25
N THR A 357 -183.97 79.08 90.59
CA THR A 357 -185.25 79.08 91.31
C THR A 357 -185.81 80.47 91.59
N ILE A 358 -184.95 81.47 91.86
CA ILE A 358 -185.39 82.79 92.35
C ILE A 358 -185.35 83.87 91.25
N LEU A 359 -184.32 83.88 90.40
CA LEU A 359 -184.08 85.00 89.48
C LEU A 359 -184.68 84.81 88.08
N TYR A 360 -184.80 83.57 87.59
CA TYR A 360 -185.18 83.31 86.19
C TYR A 360 -186.68 83.04 85.94
N ARG A 361 -187.57 83.46 86.84
CA ARG A 361 -189.03 83.35 86.63
C ARG A 361 -189.69 84.73 86.54
N SER A 362 -189.95 85.22 85.33
CA SER A 362 -190.68 86.47 85.09
C SER A 362 -192.17 86.20 84.78
N ALA A 363 -193.05 86.80 85.59
CA ALA A 363 -194.50 86.85 85.38
C ALA A 363 -194.89 88.27 84.88
N PRO A 364 -195.83 88.40 83.92
CA PRO A 364 -196.22 89.71 83.37
C PRO A 364 -196.91 90.58 84.43
N THR A 365 -196.46 91.83 84.57
CA THR A 365 -196.96 92.79 85.57
C THR A 365 -198.15 93.59 85.04
N ALA A 366 -199.07 93.99 85.92
CA ALA A 366 -200.38 94.57 85.61
C ALA A 366 -200.36 95.84 84.70
N ALA A 367 -199.23 96.54 84.56
CA ALA A 367 -199.06 97.63 83.60
C ALA A 367 -199.13 97.18 82.12
N PHE A 368 -198.91 95.89 81.84
CA PHE A 368 -198.83 95.34 80.48
C PHE A 368 -200.17 95.33 79.72
N TYR A 369 -201.33 95.31 80.40
CA TYR A 369 -202.63 95.24 79.70
C TYR A 369 -203.46 96.54 79.73
N GLN A 370 -203.04 97.56 80.50
CA GLN A 370 -203.64 98.91 80.40
C GLN A 370 -203.25 99.64 79.09
N GLN A 371 -202.39 99.06 78.26
CA GLN A 371 -201.87 99.66 77.02
C GLN A 371 -202.75 99.48 75.78
N PHE A 372 -203.84 98.69 75.80
CA PHE A 372 -204.60 98.39 74.58
C PHE A 372 -205.96 99.09 74.50
N ASN A 373 -206.05 99.99 73.50
CA ASN A 373 -207.25 100.50 72.80
C ASN A 373 -208.30 101.25 73.62
N SER A 374 -207.76 102.26 74.31
CA SER A 374 -208.36 103.47 74.87
C SER A 374 -208.78 104.55 73.85
N THR A 375 -209.15 104.18 72.59
CA THR A 375 -209.65 105.15 71.59
C THR A 375 -210.80 104.58 70.72
N SER A 376 -211.81 105.41 70.45
CA SER A 376 -213.05 105.05 69.74
C SER A 376 -212.96 105.29 68.23
N ARG A 377 -212.36 104.31 67.52
CA ARG A 377 -212.50 104.12 66.07
C ARG A 377 -212.89 102.68 65.79
#